data_AF-A0A819VRL5-F1
#
_entry.id   AF-A0A819VRL5-F1
#
_cell.length_a   1.000
_cell.length_b   1.000
_cell.length_c   1.000
_cell.angle_alpha   90.00
_cell.angle_beta   90.00
_cell.angle_gamma   90.00
#
_symmetry.space_group_name_H-M   'P 1'
#
loop_
_entity.id
_entity.type
_entity.pdbx_description
1 polymer ?
#
loop_
_entity_poly.entity_id
_entity_poly.type
_entity_poly.pdbx_seq_one_letter_code
_entity_poly.pdbx_strand_id
1 'polypeptide(L)' 'PNHPDLDVSYNNLGAVYQSMGNYSKAHSFFERAVQNGQQSLPKNHPNLQQWRRNLENIKKKL' A
#
# COMPACT_ATOMS: atom_id res chain seq x y z
N PRO A 1 -6.96 -18.52 0.25
CA PRO A 1 -7.57 -17.64 -0.77
C PRO A 1 -6.89 -16.26 -0.76
N ASN A 2 -6.01 -16.01 -1.73
CA ASN A 2 -5.42 -14.68 -1.93
C ASN A 2 -6.47 -13.80 -2.63
N HIS A 3 -6.85 -12.69 -2.00
CA HIS A 3 -7.80 -11.72 -2.55
C HIS A 3 -7.04 -10.45 -2.95
N PRO A 4 -6.41 -10.41 -4.13
CA PRO A 4 -5.65 -9.25 -4.59
C PRO A 4 -6.48 -7.95 -4.56
N ASP A 5 -7.81 -8.03 -4.71
CA ASP A 5 -8.73 -6.89 -4.61
C ASP A 5 -8.78 -6.26 -3.22
N LEU A 6 -8.56 -7.07 -2.17
CA LEU A 6 -8.48 -6.57 -0.80
C LEU A 6 -7.22 -5.74 -0.59
N ASP A 7 -6.09 -6.17 -1.16
CA ASP A 7 -4.81 -5.47 -1.05
C ASP A 7 -4.82 -4.16 -1.86
N VAL A 8 -5.48 -4.16 -3.01
CA VAL A 8 -5.79 -2.93 -3.77
C VAL A 8 -6.58 -1.96 -2.89
N SER A 9 -7.59 -2.46 -2.15
CA SER A 9 -8.43 -1.64 -1.27
C SER A 9 -7.62 -1.01 -0.13
N TYR A 10 -6.70 -1.76 0.50
CA TYR A 10 -5.80 -1.19 1.50
C TYR A 10 -4.90 -0.09 0.92
N ASN A 11 -4.32 -0.30 -0.26
CA ASN A 11 -3.53 0.75 -0.91
C ASN A 11 -4.38 2.00 -1.19
N ASN A 12 -5.63 1.84 -1.63
CA ASN A 12 -6.52 2.97 -1.88
C ASN A 12 -6.88 3.73 -0.59
N LEU A 13 -7.11 3.01 0.53
CA LEU A 13 -7.28 3.64 1.83
C LEU A 13 -6.03 4.44 2.24
N GLY A 14 -4.83 3.91 1.99
CA GLY A 14 -3.58 4.63 2.18
C GLY A 14 -3.54 5.96 1.42
N ALA A 15 -3.95 5.95 0.14
CA ALA A 15 -4.02 7.15 -0.68
C ALA A 15 -5.06 8.16 -0.18
N VAL A 16 -6.22 7.69 0.29
CA VAL A 16 -7.24 8.56 0.90
C VAL A 16 -6.68 9.25 2.15
N TYR A 17 -6.08 8.50 3.08
CA TYR A 17 -5.50 9.11 4.28
C TYR A 17 -4.32 10.03 3.97
N GLN A 18 -3.52 9.73 2.94
CA GLN A 18 -2.48 10.61 2.44
C GLN A 18 -3.08 11.95 1.96
N SER A 19 -4.18 11.92 1.23
CA SER A 19 -4.87 13.13 0.75
C SER A 19 -5.45 13.98 1.90
N MET A 20 -5.79 13.34 3.02
CA MET A 20 -6.25 13.99 4.26
C MET A 20 -5.10 14.50 5.14
N GLY A 21 -3.83 14.31 4.73
CA GLY A 21 -2.66 14.66 5.53
C GLY A 21 -2.39 13.73 6.72
N ASN A 22 -3.16 12.66 6.89
CA ASN A 22 -2.94 11.68 7.96
C ASN A 22 -1.90 10.64 7.52
N TYR A 23 -0.63 11.05 7.53
CA TYR A 23 0.47 10.25 6.99
C TYR A 23 0.76 8.98 7.80
N SER A 24 0.55 9.00 9.13
CA SER A 24 0.69 7.80 9.97
C SER A 24 -0.31 6.72 9.57
N LYS A 25 -1.58 7.09 9.39
CA LYS A 25 -2.62 6.13 8.98
C LYS A 25 -2.42 5.66 7.54
N ALA A 26 -2.00 6.57 6.65
CA ALA A 26 -1.63 6.23 5.29
C ALA A 26 -0.48 5.20 5.23
N HIS A 27 0.56 5.38 6.07
CA HIS A 27 1.66 4.43 6.19
C HIS A 27 1.19 3.03 6.57
N SER A 28 0.37 2.91 7.63
CA SER A 28 -0.15 1.59 8.06
C SER A 28 -0.91 0.87 6.95
N PHE A 29 -1.70 1.58 6.15
CA PHE A 29 -2.46 0.99 5.06
C PHE A 29 -1.60 0.58 3.85
N PHE A 30 -0.64 1.43 3.45
CA PHE A 30 0.31 1.07 2.40
C PHE A 30 1.20 -0.12 2.82
N GLU A 31 1.65 -0.14 4.06
CA GLU A 31 2.44 -1.26 4.60
C GLU A 31 1.65 -2.57 4.56
N ARG A 32 0.37 -2.55 4.96
CA ARG A 32 -0.50 -3.73 4.91
C ARG A 32 -0.67 -4.26 3.49
N ALA A 33 -0.92 -3.38 2.52
CA ALA A 33 -1.03 -3.75 1.11
C ALA A 33 0.26 -4.40 0.57
N VAL A 34 1.43 -3.83 0.91
CA VAL A 34 2.73 -4.37 0.50
C VAL A 34 3.01 -5.72 1.15
N GLN A 35 2.76 -5.88 2.45
CA GLN A 35 3.01 -7.14 3.17
C GLN A 35 2.16 -8.29 2.63
N ASN A 36 0.86 -8.08 2.45
CA ASN A 36 -0.03 -9.10 1.89
C ASN A 36 0.33 -9.39 0.43
N GLY A 37 0.53 -8.33 -0.37
CA GLY A 37 0.93 -8.44 -1.78
C GLY A 37 2.25 -9.19 -1.97
N GLN A 38 3.19 -9.07 -1.02
CA GLN A 38 4.46 -9.79 -1.07
C GLN A 38 4.31 -11.30 -0.90
N GLN A 39 3.29 -11.74 -0.16
CA GLN A 39 2.96 -13.15 0.06
C GLN A 39 2.13 -13.71 -1.11
N SER A 40 1.35 -12.87 -1.78
CA SER A 40 0.35 -13.30 -2.76
C SER A 40 0.73 -13.10 -4.23
N LEU A 41 1.62 -12.17 -4.54
CA LEU A 41 1.97 -11.77 -5.90
C LEU A 41 3.45 -12.02 -6.22
N PRO A 42 3.79 -12.30 -7.50
CA PRO A 42 5.17 -12.29 -7.96
C PRO A 42 5.85 -10.94 -7.67
N LYS A 43 7.15 -10.95 -7.37
CA LYS A 43 7.93 -9.74 -7.03
C LYS A 43 7.85 -8.62 -8.09
N ASN A 44 7.65 -8.99 -9.36
CA ASN A 44 7.57 -8.06 -10.49
C ASN A 44 6.14 -7.63 -10.83
N HIS A 45 5.14 -8.00 -10.01
CA HIS A 45 3.76 -7.63 -10.26
C HIS A 45 3.59 -6.10 -10.20
N PRO A 46 2.93 -5.47 -11.19
CA PRO A 46 2.85 -4.01 -11.30
C PRO A 46 2.21 -3.36 -10.05
N ASN A 47 1.14 -3.95 -9.51
CA ASN A 47 0.51 -3.42 -8.29
C ASN A 47 1.46 -3.43 -7.08
N LEU A 48 2.21 -4.51 -6.87
CA LEU A 48 3.17 -4.59 -5.77
C LEU A 48 4.27 -3.52 -5.90
N GLN A 49 4.75 -3.26 -7.12
CA GLN A 49 5.72 -2.19 -7.37
C GLN A 49 5.11 -0.81 -7.11
N GLN A 50 3.86 -0.59 -7.50
CA GLN A 50 3.16 0.66 -7.21
C GLN A 50 2.99 0.90 -5.71
N TRP A 51 2.54 -0.12 -4.96
CA TRP A 51 2.31 0.00 -3.52
C TRP A 51 3.60 0.28 -2.76
N ARG A 52 4.71 -0.35 -3.15
CA ARG A 52 6.04 -0.04 -2.59
C ARG A 52 6.43 1.41 -2.85
N ARG A 53 6.22 1.94 -4.07
CA ARG A 53 6.46 3.37 -4.35
C ARG A 53 5.62 4.27 -3.45
N ASN A 54 4.35 3.93 -3.23
CA ASN A 54 3.47 4.70 -2.35
C ASN A 54 3.96 4.66 -0.89
N LEU A 55 4.41 3.49 -0.41
CA LEU A 55 4.99 3.33 0.92
C LEU A 55 6.30 4.14 1.09
N GLU A 56 7.17 4.16 0.09
CA GLU A 56 8.39 4.98 0.16
C GLU A 56 8.07 6.48 0.10
N ASN A 57 7.05 6.88 -0.66
CA ASN A 57 6.62 8.26 -0.71
C ASN A 57 6.00 8.75 0.60
N ILE A 58 5.22 7.90 1.30
CA ILE A 58 4.58 8.30 2.56
C ILE A 58 5.61 8.41 3.69
N LYS A 59 6.66 7.57 3.70
CA LYS A 59 7.75 7.64 4.69
C LYS A 59 8.49 8.98 4.67
N LYS A 60 8.55 9.64 3.50
CA LYS A 60 9.16 10.99 3.36
C LYS A 60 8.28 12.12 3.91
N LYS A 61 7.03 11.83 4.23
CA LYS A 61 6.04 12.81 4.73
C LYS A 61 5.71 12.63 6.21
N LEU A 62 6.17 11.55 6.84
CA LEU A 62 6.15 11.35 8.28
C LEU A 62 7.18 12.27 8.95
#